data_AF-A0A6H5JX36-F1
#
_entry.id   AF-A0A6H5JX36-F1
#
_cell.length_a   1.000
_cell.length_b   1.000
_cell.length_c   1.000
_cell.angle_alpha   90.00
_cell.angle_beta   90.00
_cell.angle_gamma   90.00
#
_symmetry.space_group_name_H-M   'P 1'
#
loop_
_entity.id
_entity.type
_entity.pdbx_description
1 polymer ?
#
loop_
_entity_poly.entity_id
_entity_poly.type
_entity_poly.pdbx_seq_one_letter_code
_entity_poly.pdbx_strand_id
1 'polypeptide(L)' 'MASTDRDALVALYNATEGGRWSTNRNWNTGAPLSQWHGVHVNDQGRVVALELAENNLQGIFIMFT' A
#
# COMPACT_ATOMS: atom_id res chain seq x y z
N MET A 1 -15.46 12.57 -0.11
CA MET A 1 -14.40 12.50 0.92
C MET A 1 -13.08 12.43 0.18
N ALA A 2 -12.06 13.21 0.57
CA ALA A 2 -10.75 13.10 -0.04
C ALA A 2 -10.09 11.78 0.43
N SER A 3 -9.62 10.95 -0.50
CA SER A 3 -8.86 9.73 -0.18
C SER A 3 -7.55 10.13 0.50
N THR A 4 -7.23 9.52 1.65
CA THR A 4 -5.89 9.63 2.22
C THR A 4 -4.92 8.69 1.50
N ASP A 5 -3.61 8.93 1.64
CA ASP A 5 -2.60 8.00 1.12
C ASP A 5 -2.79 6.60 1.72
N ARG A 6 -3.16 6.52 3.01
CA ARG A 6 -3.46 5.25 3.67
C ARG A 6 -4.64 4.53 3.02
N ASP A 7 -5.73 5.23 2.72
CA ASP A 7 -6.90 4.60 2.10
C ASP A 7 -6.56 4.04 0.72
N ALA A 8 -5.79 4.80 -0.08
CA ALA A 8 -5.33 4.35 -1.39
C ALA A 8 -4.40 3.13 -1.30
N LEU A 9 -3.49 3.10 -0.33
CA LEU A 9 -2.61 1.95 -0.12
C LEU A 9 -3.37 0.72 0.41
N VAL A 10 -4.34 0.88 1.32
CA VAL A 10 -5.18 -0.24 1.76
C VAL A 10 -6.02 -0.78 0.59
N ALA A 11 -6.51 0.09 -0.29
CA ALA A 11 -7.21 -0.33 -1.51
C ALA A 11 -6.28 -1.15 -2.44
N LEU A 12 -5.05 -0.69 -2.68
CA LEU A 12 -4.03 -1.43 -3.43
C LEU A 12 -3.74 -2.80 -2.80
N TYR A 13 -3.56 -2.84 -1.48
CA TYR A 13 -3.30 -4.06 -0.72
C TYR A 13 -4.43 -5.09 -0.90
N ASN A 14 -5.67 -4.65 -0.74
CA ASN A 14 -6.83 -5.54 -0.89
C ASN A 14 -7.02 -5.98 -2.35
N ALA A 15 -6.80 -5.10 -3.32
CA ALA A 15 -7.00 -5.37 -4.75
C ALA A 15 -5.95 -6.32 -5.35
N THR A 16 -4.77 -6.41 -4.73
CA THR A 16 -3.64 -7.21 -5.25
C THR A 16 -3.25 -8.36 -4.32
N GLU A 17 -4.24 -8.89 -3.58
CA GLU A 17 -4.09 -10.05 -2.70
C GLU A 17 -2.96 -9.89 -1.67
N GLY A 18 -2.92 -8.76 -0.96
CA GLY A 18 -1.88 -8.36 -0.02
C GLY A 18 -1.47 -9.39 1.05
N GLY A 19 -2.37 -10.32 1.39
CA GLY A 19 -2.06 -11.44 2.27
C GLY A 19 -1.08 -12.47 1.66
N ARG A 20 -0.91 -12.48 0.34
CA ARG A 20 -0.05 -13.40 -0.43
C ARG A 20 1.22 -12.74 -0.97
N TRP A 21 1.44 -11.45 -0.71
CA TRP A 21 2.69 -10.79 -1.06
C TRP A 21 3.86 -11.45 -0.32
N SER A 22 5.03 -11.44 -0.95
CA SER A 22 6.25 -12.02 -0.37
C SER A 22 6.62 -11.32 0.94
N THR A 23 6.46 -9.99 0.98
CA THR A 23 6.68 -9.15 2.16
C THR A 23 5.56 -8.11 2.26
N ASN A 24 4.76 -8.20 3.33
CA ASN A 24 3.64 -7.29 3.60
C ASN A 24 3.72 -6.64 4.99
N ARG A 25 4.92 -6.52 5.55
CA ARG A 25 5.12 -5.99 6.91
C ARG A 25 4.39 -4.67 7.09
N ASN A 26 3.56 -4.61 8.13
CA ASN A 26 2.74 -3.47 8.57
C ASN A 26 1.62 -3.01 7.62
N TRP A 27 1.50 -3.58 6.43
CA TRP A 27 0.39 -3.26 5.53
C TRP A 27 -0.96 -3.60 6.16
N ASN A 28 -1.95 -2.74 5.94
CA ASN A 28 -3.30 -2.86 6.48
C ASN A 28 -3.35 -2.96 8.03
N THR A 29 -2.45 -2.25 8.71
CA THR A 29 -2.44 -2.13 10.18
C THR A 29 -2.53 -0.66 10.62
N GLY A 30 -2.57 -0.43 11.94
CA GLY A 30 -2.52 0.92 12.52
C GLY A 30 -1.14 1.59 12.46
N ALA A 31 -0.07 0.88 12.05
CA ALA A 31 1.29 1.41 12.04
C ALA A 31 1.43 2.66 11.14
N PRO A 32 2.35 3.59 11.45
CA PRO A 32 2.68 4.72 10.58
C PRO A 32 3.07 4.24 9.16
N LEU A 33 2.69 4.98 8.11
CA LEU A 33 2.96 4.61 6.72
C LEU A 33 4.46 4.46 6.43
N SER A 34 5.32 5.24 7.10
CA SER A 34 6.78 5.13 7.01
C SER A 34 7.34 3.79 7.53
N GLN A 35 6.54 3.02 8.26
CA GLN A 35 6.94 1.69 8.75
C GLN A 35 6.42 0.56 7.86
N TRP A 36 5.63 0.85 6.83
CA TRP A 36 5.12 -0.15 5.91
C TRP A 36 6.22 -0.54 4.94
N HIS A 37 6.35 -1.85 4.67
CA HIS A 37 7.37 -2.32 3.74
C HIS A 37 7.21 -1.68 2.37
N GLY A 38 8.31 -1.12 1.83
CA GLY A 38 8.34 -0.50 0.51
C GLY A 38 7.64 0.86 0.43
N VAL A 39 7.13 1.43 1.53
CA VAL A 39 6.47 2.75 1.50
C VAL A 39 7.45 3.83 1.92
N HIS A 40 7.71 4.78 1.02
CA HIS A 40 8.52 5.96 1.32
C HIS A 40 7.63 7.19 1.44
N VAL A 41 7.84 7.95 2.52
CA VAL A 41 7.13 9.21 2.79
C VAL A 41 8.11 10.38 2.88
N ASN A 42 7.63 11.59 2.60
CA ASN A 42 8.37 12.83 2.87
C ASN A 42 8.24 13.26 4.34
N ASP A 43 8.87 14.38 4.71
CA ASP A 43 8.85 14.94 6.07
C ASP A 43 7.46 15.33 6.58
N GLN A 44 6.48 15.46 5.67
CA GLN A 44 5.08 15.74 5.99
C GLN A 44 4.24 14.45 6.13
N GLY A 45 4.84 13.27 5.98
CA GLY A 45 4.17 11.97 6.02
C GLY A 45 3.37 11.63 4.76
N ARG A 46 3.56 12.36 3.64
CA ARG A 46 2.95 12.03 2.35
C ARG A 46 3.76 10.99 1.61
N VAL A 47 3.07 10.00 1.03
CA VAL A 47 3.70 8.94 0.23
C VAL A 47 4.29 9.54 -1.03
N VAL A 48 5.57 9.26 -1.28
CA VAL A 48 6.32 9.76 -2.45
C VAL A 48 6.86 8.64 -3.33
N ALA A 49 6.97 7.41 -2.82
CA ALA A 49 7.36 6.25 -3.62
C ALA A 49 6.85 4.94 -3.00
N LEU A 50 6.69 3.94 -3.86
CA LEU A 50 6.42 2.55 -3.50
C LEU A 50 7.47 1.63 -4.14
N GLU A 51 8.13 0.83 -3.33
CA GLU A 51 9.05 -0.23 -3.73
C GLU A 51 8.41 -1.59 -3.46
N LEU A 52 7.66 -2.08 -4.45
CA LEU A 52 6.91 -3.35 -4.39
C LEU A 52 7.28 -4.29 -5.54
N ALA A 53 8.40 -4.01 -6.21
CA ALA A 53 8.92 -4.88 -7.26
C ALA A 53 9.18 -6.28 -6.71
N GLU A 54 8.90 -7.30 -7.54
CA GLU A 54 9.11 -8.71 -7.19
C GLU A 54 8.36 -9.18 -5.92
N ASN A 55 7.37 -8.43 -5.44
CA ASN A 55 6.66 -8.71 -4.19
C ASN A 55 5.39 -9.58 -4.36
N ASN A 56 5.25 -10.26 -5.50
CA ASN A 56 4.12 -11.14 -5.81
C ASN A 56 2.73 -10.45 -5.69
N LEU A 57 2.62 -9.22 -6.20
CA LEU A 57 1.32 -8.55 -6.32
C LEU A 57 0.50 -9.28 -7.38
N GLN A 58 -0.66 -9.82 -6.99
CA GLN A 58 -1.55 -10.59 -7.85
C GLN A 58 -2.97 -10.05 -7.73
N GLY A 59 -3.62 -9.72 -8.84
CA GLY A 59 -4.99 -9.24 -8.81
C GLY A 59 -5.33 -8.39 -10.02
N ILE A 60 -6.52 -7.79 -9.99
CA ILE A 60 -7.03 -6.91 -11.04
C ILE A 60 -7.39 -5.59 -10.38
N PHE A 61 -6.84 -4.49 -10.92
CA PHE A 61 -7.32 -3.15 -10.57
C PHE A 61 -8.69 -2.96 -11.21
N ILE A 62 -9.74 -3.35 -10.49
CA ILE A 62 -11.11 -3.08 -10.94
C ILE A 62 -11.39 -1.60 -10.64
N MET A 63 -11.36 -0.77 -11.67
CA MET A 63 -11.82 0.61 -11.56
C MET A 63 -13.34 0.56 -11.44
N PHE A 64 -13.89 0.78 -10.25
CA PHE A 64 -15.34 1.00 -10.12
C PHE A 64 -15.64 2.43 -10.60
N THR A 65 -16.37 2.53 -11.71
CA THR A 65 -16.96 3.78 -12.22
C THR A 65 -18.22 4.14 -11.45
#